data_AF-A0A5S3VE40-F1
#
_entry.id   AF-A0A5S3VE40-F1
#
_cell.length_a   1.000
_cell.length_b   1.000
_cell.length_c   1.000
_cell.angle_alpha   90.00
_cell.angle_beta   90.00
_cell.angle_gamma   90.00
#
_symmetry.space_group_name_H-M   'P 1'
#
loop_
_entity.id
_entity.type
_entity.pdbx_description
1 polymer ?
#
loop_
_entity_poly.entity_id
_entity_poly.type
_entity_poly.pdbx_seq_one_letter_code
_entity_poly.pdbx_strand_id
1 'polypeptide(L)'
;MKIMIKKIKLTKSLKSILLCSYIIASHQAISAENTDGLSGYIGSYSIKESSDEAFRYGISFYSAVWPVADRLTEDLQIGMAGTWVRPDNRELLNNDPFPLCPKGTYAGDNWDAKNHGNYLSYFQTIEGGMGIWAGTRFQTGYPKFAMGSVPTCYDDYSNTTGVQPGNFSDRPHMYGLAQLSNQLLIPADGLTFKGKPNGEVFGYGYFALPFTEEKYTDVPVGNLSWTLFVNTQNFKGPVAFSIPDLWAELSKEYTAIEGLGLDNQPLLLGESGTMEFGFTRALKQKDNKGDTFYKIPQIQYPMNSDGQSTIMQDLTIYSKDALFHKFSHWQQSDQVSPTQFDANGIRKPILLDTFNDLRINDIYTSAFHDSATPTIFDDNSFGLQWHVPPENGMGLYPKYFKQQGNALLAIKENQVPSETNLINEELPAPSRNPEVYEVDSAGQELFTDYTSGPYTATLNDCSKVTYYWYKFTDQPSIKKYNLTVDEKYKLQTMVEKMHTHWKSTDEYLAPPSKGNLVSFDDNLIVTPPEGLEVGYVPIVVKQELACDLPKQIDLPWPVEDKVNTSPTKKPIVSEPLPQKSNGGAMSIWLLLLVLSIKKVHMMAATKVDKT
;
A
#
# COMPACT_ATOMS: atom_id res chain seq x y z
N MET A 1 -49.02 -54.61 -72.01
CA MET A 1 -49.86 -54.32 -70.82
C MET A 1 -48.96 -54.40 -69.60
N LYS A 2 -48.73 -53.24 -68.95
CA LYS A 2 -48.19 -52.98 -67.57
C LYS A 2 -47.00 -53.83 -67.07
N ILE A 3 -45.80 -53.23 -66.94
CA ILE A 3 -45.18 -52.73 -65.67
C ILE A 3 -44.74 -53.90 -64.76
N MET A 4 -43.53 -54.06 -64.18
CA MET A 4 -42.30 -53.26 -64.05
C MET A 4 -41.17 -54.18 -63.49
N ILE A 5 -39.94 -53.69 -63.62
CA ILE A 5 -38.72 -53.95 -62.83
C ILE A 5 -37.99 -55.31 -63.00
N LYS A 6 -36.85 -55.21 -63.70
CA LYS A 6 -35.78 -56.20 -63.86
C LYS A 6 -34.62 -55.89 -62.88
N LYS A 7 -34.44 -56.77 -61.90
CA LYS A 7 -33.19 -57.49 -61.53
C LYS A 7 -31.85 -56.97 -62.10
N ILE A 8 -30.83 -56.71 -61.25
CA ILE A 8 -29.60 -57.53 -61.10
C ILE A 8 -28.53 -56.85 -60.21
N LYS A 9 -27.83 -57.72 -59.48
CA LYS A 9 -26.70 -57.55 -58.56
C LYS A 9 -25.34 -57.31 -59.25
N LEU A 10 -24.48 -56.62 -58.48
CA LEU A 10 -23.04 -56.81 -58.24
C LEU A 10 -21.94 -56.48 -59.29
N THR A 11 -21.00 -55.70 -58.74
CA THR A 11 -19.52 -55.79 -58.76
C THR A 11 -18.67 -54.99 -59.76
N LYS A 12 -17.86 -54.11 -59.11
CA LYS A 12 -16.47 -53.70 -59.39
C LYS A 12 -16.17 -52.91 -60.68
N SER A 13 -15.81 -51.64 -60.51
CA SER A 13 -14.41 -51.15 -60.60
C SER A 13 -14.36 -49.66 -60.97
N LEU A 14 -13.49 -48.94 -60.26
CA LEU A 14 -12.96 -47.59 -60.46
C LEU A 14 -13.21 -46.88 -61.80
N LYS A 15 -13.63 -45.61 -61.74
CA LYS A 15 -12.78 -44.44 -62.09
C LYS A 15 -13.58 -43.13 -61.98
N SER A 16 -13.03 -42.21 -61.18
CA SER A 16 -13.00 -40.75 -61.31
C SER A 16 -14.26 -40.01 -61.78
N ILE A 17 -14.78 -39.09 -60.96
CA ILE A 17 -15.01 -37.67 -61.29
C ILE A 17 -15.60 -36.91 -60.08
N LEU A 18 -14.94 -35.80 -59.75
CA LEU A 18 -15.35 -34.65 -58.92
C LEU A 18 -15.79 -34.92 -57.46
N LEU A 19 -14.83 -34.72 -56.54
CA LEU A 19 -15.14 -34.12 -55.23
C LEU A 19 -14.33 -32.82 -55.14
N CYS A 20 -15.00 -31.69 -55.39
CA CYS A 20 -14.53 -30.38 -54.97
C CYS A 20 -14.57 -30.34 -53.44
N SER A 21 -13.47 -30.73 -52.81
CA SER A 21 -13.27 -30.53 -51.38
C SER A 21 -12.78 -29.09 -51.18
N TYR A 22 -13.71 -28.16 -50.95
CA TYR A 22 -13.40 -26.97 -50.17
C TYR A 22 -13.05 -27.46 -48.76
N ILE A 23 -11.77 -27.73 -48.48
CA ILE A 23 -11.28 -27.79 -47.11
C ILE A 23 -11.16 -26.33 -46.68
N ILE A 24 -12.28 -25.78 -46.18
CA ILE A 24 -12.17 -24.68 -45.23
C ILE A 24 -11.60 -25.34 -43.99
N ALA A 25 -10.28 -25.29 -43.85
CA ALA A 25 -9.65 -25.53 -42.55
C ALA A 25 -10.15 -24.40 -41.65
N SER A 26 -11.25 -24.64 -40.94
CA SER A 26 -11.61 -23.86 -39.78
C SER A 26 -10.47 -24.07 -38.79
N HIS A 27 -9.45 -23.20 -38.86
CA HIS A 27 -8.64 -22.91 -37.69
C HIS A 27 -9.63 -22.31 -36.70
N GLN A 28 -10.25 -23.16 -35.86
CA GLN A 28 -10.70 -22.70 -34.57
C GLN A 28 -9.43 -22.18 -33.92
N ALA A 29 -9.26 -20.86 -33.89
CA ALA A 29 -8.28 -20.23 -33.05
C ALA A 29 -8.56 -20.75 -31.65
N ILE A 30 -7.67 -21.61 -31.16
CA ILE A 30 -7.72 -22.05 -29.77
C ILE A 30 -7.50 -20.77 -28.98
N SER A 31 -8.48 -20.38 -28.15
CA SER A 31 -8.33 -19.24 -27.25
C SER A 31 -7.15 -19.51 -26.31
N ALA A 32 -6.41 -18.47 -25.93
CA ALA A 32 -5.36 -18.61 -24.96
C ALA A 32 -5.91 -19.14 -23.62
N GLU A 33 -5.06 -19.87 -22.91
CA GLU A 33 -5.35 -20.38 -21.57
C GLU A 33 -5.17 -19.24 -20.55
N ASN A 34 -6.18 -19.00 -19.70
CA ASN A 34 -6.01 -18.15 -18.53
C ASN A 34 -5.17 -18.88 -17.48
N THR A 35 -4.12 -18.24 -16.99
CA THR A 35 -3.18 -18.78 -16.01
C THR A 35 -2.76 -17.71 -15.01
N ASP A 36 -1.97 -18.09 -14.01
CA ASP A 36 -1.47 -17.17 -13.00
C ASP A 36 -0.44 -16.24 -13.64
N GLY A 37 -0.66 -14.94 -13.46
CA GLY A 37 0.13 -13.88 -14.04
C GLY A 37 1.37 -13.55 -13.24
N LEU A 38 1.79 -12.29 -13.37
CA LEU A 38 2.86 -11.71 -12.56
C LEU A 38 2.53 -11.82 -11.06
N SER A 39 3.44 -12.41 -10.31
CA SER A 39 3.42 -12.51 -8.85
C SER A 39 4.81 -12.33 -8.25
N GLY A 40 4.90 -12.13 -6.93
CA GLY A 40 6.15 -11.98 -6.19
C GLY A 40 6.35 -10.58 -5.62
N TYR A 41 7.60 -10.17 -5.43
CA TYR A 41 7.90 -8.91 -4.74
C TYR A 41 9.08 -8.18 -5.38
N ILE A 42 9.04 -6.86 -5.29
CA ILE A 42 10.22 -5.99 -5.41
C ILE A 42 10.29 -5.11 -4.16
N GLY A 43 11.50 -4.80 -3.69
CA GLY A 43 11.62 -3.98 -2.49
C GLY A 43 13.05 -3.65 -2.11
N SER A 44 13.20 -3.07 -0.92
CA SER A 44 14.49 -2.73 -0.33
C SER A 44 14.60 -3.18 1.13
N TYR A 45 15.83 -3.23 1.62
CA TYR A 45 16.15 -3.49 3.01
C TYR A 45 16.86 -2.29 3.64
N SER A 46 16.61 -2.08 4.93
CA SER A 46 17.30 -1.10 5.79
C SER A 46 18.09 -1.81 6.90
N ILE A 47 19.35 -1.41 7.17
CA ILE A 47 20.29 -2.32 7.89
C ILE A 47 21.24 -1.74 8.97
N LYS A 48 20.89 -0.75 9.79
CA LYS A 48 21.67 -0.57 11.05
C LYS A 48 20.95 0.11 12.19
N GLU A 49 20.18 1.14 11.93
CA GLU A 49 19.35 1.80 12.96
C GLU A 49 18.11 0.96 13.28
N SER A 50 17.78 -0.03 12.43
CA SER A 50 16.79 -1.07 12.69
C SER A 50 17.15 -2.00 13.86
N SER A 51 18.42 -2.02 14.30
CA SER A 51 18.85 -2.71 15.53
C SER A 51 18.91 -1.79 16.75
N ASP A 52 18.72 -0.47 16.59
CA ASP A 52 18.62 0.41 17.75
C ASP A 52 17.25 0.20 18.40
N GLU A 53 17.27 -0.54 19.52
CA GLU A 53 16.06 -0.90 20.26
C GLU A 53 15.22 0.31 20.67
N ALA A 54 15.84 1.48 20.80
CA ALA A 54 15.14 2.69 21.15
C ALA A 54 14.17 3.16 20.05
N PHE A 55 14.46 2.92 18.76
CA PHE A 55 13.72 3.50 17.62
C PHE A 55 12.70 2.55 16.97
N ARG A 56 12.15 1.63 17.77
CA ARG A 56 11.25 0.57 17.31
C ARG A 56 9.80 0.79 17.74
N TYR A 57 9.42 2.05 17.96
CA TYR A 57 8.08 2.48 18.44
C TYR A 57 7.32 3.33 17.42
N GLY A 58 7.84 3.41 16.19
CA GLY A 58 7.09 3.88 15.04
C GLY A 58 7.89 3.78 13.76
N ILE A 59 7.18 3.84 12.63
CA ILE A 59 7.75 3.85 11.29
C ILE A 59 6.85 4.68 10.37
N SER A 60 7.44 5.46 9.47
CA SER A 60 6.71 6.19 8.43
C SER A 60 7.54 6.33 7.16
N PHE A 61 6.88 6.55 6.03
CA PHE A 61 7.50 6.82 4.75
C PHE A 61 6.49 7.48 3.81
N TYR A 62 6.95 7.86 2.63
CA TYR A 62 6.11 8.33 1.54
C TYR A 62 6.13 7.31 0.40
N SER A 63 4.94 6.94 -0.06
CA SER A 63 4.72 6.00 -1.15
C SER A 63 4.11 6.74 -2.34
N ALA A 64 4.65 6.56 -3.55
CA ALA A 64 4.11 7.20 -4.74
C ALA A 64 2.79 6.56 -5.17
N VAL A 65 1.86 7.37 -5.68
CA VAL A 65 0.50 6.96 -6.06
C VAL A 65 0.32 7.09 -7.57
N TRP A 66 -0.01 5.99 -8.25
CA TRP A 66 -0.30 5.97 -9.69
C TRP A 66 -1.10 4.72 -10.08
N PRO A 67 -1.73 4.68 -11.27
CA PRO A 67 -2.33 3.45 -11.79
C PRO A 67 -1.23 2.50 -12.29
N VAL A 68 -1.04 1.38 -11.60
CA VAL A 68 0.05 0.41 -11.87
C VAL A 68 -0.12 -0.39 -13.16
N ALA A 69 -1.31 -0.35 -13.76
CA ALA A 69 -1.62 -1.01 -15.03
C ALA A 69 -2.29 -0.04 -16.01
N ASP A 70 -2.17 -0.32 -17.31
CA ASP A 70 -2.81 0.45 -18.39
C ASP A 70 -4.32 0.26 -18.45
N ARG A 71 -4.81 -0.81 -17.83
CA ARG A 71 -6.23 -1.15 -17.74
C ARG A 71 -6.49 -2.06 -16.56
N LEU A 72 -7.70 -1.98 -16.04
CA LEU A 72 -8.14 -2.85 -14.96
C LEU A 72 -8.51 -4.24 -15.53
N THR A 73 -7.85 -5.28 -15.04
CA THR A 73 -8.13 -6.68 -15.38
C THR A 73 -8.74 -7.41 -14.20
N GLU A 74 -9.38 -8.55 -14.47
CA GLU A 74 -9.80 -9.50 -13.43
C GLU A 74 -8.60 -9.91 -12.58
N ASP A 75 -8.86 -10.08 -11.27
CA ASP A 75 -7.89 -10.49 -10.25
C ASP A 75 -6.60 -9.65 -10.19
N LEU A 76 -6.64 -8.37 -10.59
CA LEU A 76 -5.48 -7.48 -10.44
C LEU A 76 -5.26 -7.16 -8.96
N GLN A 77 -4.26 -7.79 -8.34
CA GLN A 77 -3.76 -7.47 -6.99
C GLN A 77 -2.30 -7.04 -7.05
N ILE A 78 -2.06 -5.75 -6.83
CA ILE A 78 -0.71 -5.18 -6.73
C ILE A 78 -0.70 -4.14 -5.59
N GLY A 79 0.16 -4.38 -4.60
CA GLY A 79 0.49 -3.44 -3.54
C GLY A 79 1.50 -2.40 -4.01
N MET A 80 1.29 -1.16 -3.58
CA MET A 80 2.27 -0.08 -3.70
C MET A 80 3.34 -0.21 -2.60
N ALA A 81 4.29 0.73 -2.55
CA ALA A 81 5.34 0.68 -1.55
C ALA A 81 4.74 0.65 -0.14
N GLY A 82 5.08 -0.40 0.61
CA GLY A 82 4.64 -0.63 1.98
C GLY A 82 5.74 -1.21 2.87
N THR A 83 5.35 -1.62 4.08
CA THR A 83 6.19 -2.34 5.05
C THR A 83 5.30 -3.20 5.94
N TRP A 84 5.90 -4.19 6.60
CA TRP A 84 5.25 -5.00 7.61
C TRP A 84 5.61 -4.49 9.01
N VAL A 85 4.61 -4.10 9.77
CA VAL A 85 4.73 -3.78 11.19
C VAL A 85 4.52 -5.08 11.98
N ARG A 86 5.59 -5.63 12.54
CA ARG A 86 5.57 -6.94 13.22
C ARG A 86 6.17 -6.85 14.62
N PRO A 87 5.75 -7.69 15.59
CA PRO A 87 6.41 -7.74 16.88
C PRO A 87 7.76 -8.46 16.73
N ASP A 88 8.81 -7.94 17.37
CA ASP A 88 10.12 -8.59 17.33
C ASP A 88 10.33 -9.55 18.49
N ASN A 89 10.23 -10.83 18.18
CA ASN A 89 10.46 -11.91 19.12
C ASN A 89 11.77 -12.67 18.82
N ARG A 90 12.70 -12.08 18.04
CA ARG A 90 13.90 -12.79 17.55
C ARG A 90 14.80 -13.27 18.69
N GLU A 91 15.07 -12.44 19.69
CA GLU A 91 15.96 -12.81 20.79
C GLU A 91 15.42 -14.03 21.55
N LEU A 92 14.14 -13.98 21.92
CA LEU A 92 13.47 -15.10 22.58
C LEU A 92 13.55 -16.37 21.75
N LEU A 93 13.16 -16.29 20.47
CA LEU A 93 13.06 -17.45 19.58
C LEU A 93 14.42 -18.01 19.16
N ASN A 94 15.48 -17.21 19.24
CA ASN A 94 16.85 -17.70 19.06
C ASN A 94 17.32 -18.55 20.26
N ASN A 95 16.83 -18.25 21.46
CA ASN A 95 17.21 -18.94 22.70
C ASN A 95 16.32 -20.16 22.97
N ASP A 96 15.02 -20.05 22.71
CA ASP A 96 14.02 -21.12 22.90
C ASP A 96 13.04 -21.14 21.71
N PRO A 97 13.35 -21.89 20.63
CA PRO A 97 12.51 -21.90 19.43
C PRO A 97 11.20 -22.67 19.65
N PHE A 98 10.07 -21.99 19.44
CA PHE A 98 8.74 -22.60 19.39
C PHE A 98 7.86 -21.90 18.33
N PRO A 99 6.78 -22.54 17.84
CA PRO A 99 5.91 -21.92 16.84
C PRO A 99 5.02 -20.85 17.49
N LEU A 100 5.07 -19.62 16.98
CA LEU A 100 4.17 -18.55 17.43
C LEU A 100 2.72 -18.77 16.95
N CYS A 101 2.54 -19.49 15.83
CA CYS A 101 1.22 -19.86 15.31
C CYS A 101 0.88 -21.31 15.66
N PRO A 102 -0.05 -21.56 16.60
CA PRO A 102 -0.47 -22.91 16.96
C PRO A 102 -1.35 -23.55 15.89
N LYS A 103 -1.45 -24.89 15.92
CA LYS A 103 -2.45 -25.63 15.12
C LYS A 103 -3.86 -25.19 15.49
N GLY A 104 -4.74 -25.13 14.50
CA GLY A 104 -6.07 -24.51 14.61
C GLY A 104 -6.13 -23.07 14.09
N THR A 105 -4.97 -22.44 13.87
CA THR A 105 -4.89 -21.16 13.13
C THR A 105 -4.65 -21.38 11.65
N TYR A 106 -5.05 -20.44 10.80
CA TYR A 106 -4.87 -20.53 9.35
C TYR A 106 -3.41 -20.76 8.96
N ALA A 107 -2.49 -19.93 9.46
CA ALA A 107 -1.06 -20.11 9.20
C ALA A 107 -0.54 -21.43 9.79
N GLY A 108 -0.93 -21.77 11.01
CA GLY A 108 -0.49 -23.00 11.68
C GLY A 108 -0.95 -24.27 10.95
N ASP A 109 -2.11 -24.24 10.30
CA ASP A 109 -2.70 -25.39 9.61
C ASP A 109 -2.28 -25.51 8.15
N ASN A 110 -2.10 -24.37 7.45
CA ASN A 110 -1.90 -24.35 6.00
C ASN A 110 -0.46 -24.11 5.57
N TRP A 111 0.40 -23.54 6.43
CA TRP A 111 1.78 -23.22 6.07
C TRP A 111 2.76 -24.20 6.71
N ASP A 112 3.71 -24.71 5.92
CA ASP A 112 4.67 -25.71 6.41
C ASP A 112 5.68 -25.10 7.37
N ALA A 113 5.63 -25.49 8.65
CA ALA A 113 6.60 -25.08 9.66
C ALA A 113 8.06 -25.32 9.25
N LYS A 114 8.35 -26.29 8.37
CA LYS A 114 9.72 -26.48 7.83
C LYS A 114 10.20 -25.32 6.98
N ASN A 115 9.29 -24.67 6.26
CA ASN A 115 9.60 -23.55 5.37
C ASN A 115 9.41 -22.19 6.07
N HIS A 116 8.56 -22.14 7.10
CA HIS A 116 8.20 -20.89 7.79
C HIS A 116 8.66 -20.81 9.26
N GLY A 117 9.47 -21.79 9.70
CA GLY A 117 10.17 -21.80 10.98
C GLY A 117 9.24 -21.67 12.18
N ASN A 118 9.39 -20.57 12.91
CA ASN A 118 8.63 -20.22 14.11
C ASN A 118 7.42 -19.30 13.82
N TYR A 119 7.11 -19.04 12.54
CA TYR A 119 6.05 -18.12 12.09
C TYR A 119 6.25 -16.66 12.50
N LEU A 120 7.48 -16.22 12.81
CA LEU A 120 7.76 -14.81 13.16
C LEU A 120 7.20 -13.79 12.14
N SER A 121 7.29 -14.11 10.85
CA SER A 121 6.79 -13.22 9.79
C SER A 121 5.26 -13.19 9.65
N TYR A 122 4.54 -14.07 10.35
CA TYR A 122 3.12 -14.33 10.14
C TYR A 122 2.27 -14.29 11.40
N PHE A 123 2.91 -14.28 12.57
CA PHE A 123 2.25 -14.29 13.85
C PHE A 123 1.27 -13.13 14.00
N GLN A 124 1.79 -11.91 13.85
CA GLN A 124 1.01 -10.68 13.84
C GLN A 124 1.62 -9.67 12.89
N THR A 125 0.78 -9.02 12.11
CA THR A 125 1.21 -7.97 11.18
C THR A 125 0.24 -6.80 11.22
N ILE A 126 0.75 -5.57 11.11
CA ILE A 126 0.05 -4.53 10.38
C ILE A 126 0.68 -4.49 9.00
N GLU A 127 -0.10 -4.85 8.01
CA GLU A 127 0.31 -5.01 6.63
C GLU A 127 -0.74 -4.45 5.68
N GLY A 128 -0.52 -4.70 4.39
CA GLY A 128 -1.24 -3.99 3.36
C GLY A 128 -0.84 -2.52 3.34
N GLY A 129 -1.80 -1.67 3.02
CA GLY A 129 -1.56 -0.26 2.77
C GLY A 129 -2.14 0.15 1.43
N MET A 130 -1.39 0.94 0.69
CA MET A 130 -1.83 1.42 -0.60
C MET A 130 -1.69 0.34 -1.67
N GLY A 131 -2.74 0.07 -2.44
CA GLY A 131 -2.71 -0.97 -3.47
C GLY A 131 -4.06 -1.16 -4.15
N ILE A 132 -4.07 -2.07 -5.13
CA ILE A 132 -5.28 -2.71 -5.62
C ILE A 132 -5.26 -4.09 -4.98
N TRP A 133 -6.21 -4.40 -4.10
CA TRP A 133 -6.22 -5.64 -3.31
C TRP A 133 -7.34 -6.57 -3.79
N ALA A 134 -7.16 -7.89 -3.71
CA ALA A 134 -8.19 -8.84 -4.10
C ALA A 134 -9.51 -8.66 -3.32
N GLY A 135 -9.42 -8.16 -2.09
CA GLY A 135 -10.59 -7.84 -1.27
C GLY A 135 -11.38 -6.61 -1.72
N THR A 136 -10.83 -5.76 -2.60
CA THR A 136 -11.46 -4.52 -3.09
C THR A 136 -12.55 -4.84 -4.12
N ARG A 137 -13.79 -4.48 -3.82
CA ARG A 137 -14.98 -4.66 -4.66
C ARG A 137 -15.25 -3.48 -5.60
N PHE A 138 -14.97 -2.23 -5.21
CA PHE A 138 -15.25 -1.04 -6.05
C PHE A 138 -14.00 -0.57 -6.81
N GLN A 139 -13.44 -1.45 -7.63
CA GLN A 139 -12.15 -1.19 -8.30
C GLN A 139 -12.26 -0.14 -9.43
N THR A 140 -11.41 0.88 -9.35
CA THR A 140 -11.23 1.91 -10.40
C THR A 140 -9.92 1.78 -11.15
N GLY A 141 -9.01 0.89 -10.71
CA GLY A 141 -7.65 0.78 -11.23
C GLY A 141 -6.65 1.78 -10.65
N TYR A 142 -7.11 2.76 -9.87
CA TYR A 142 -6.24 3.54 -8.99
C TYR A 142 -6.13 2.82 -7.64
N PRO A 143 -4.93 2.79 -7.03
CA PRO A 143 -4.75 2.17 -5.73
C PRO A 143 -5.54 2.93 -4.66
N LYS A 144 -6.01 2.21 -3.66
CA LYS A 144 -6.65 2.74 -2.45
C LYS A 144 -5.79 2.40 -1.25
N PHE A 145 -5.90 3.17 -0.18
CA PHE A 145 -5.24 2.84 1.07
C PHE A 145 -6.17 2.07 2.01
N ALA A 146 -5.78 0.88 2.44
CA ALA A 146 -6.44 0.12 3.48
C ALA A 146 -5.52 -0.04 4.69
N MET A 147 -6.09 -0.03 5.88
CA MET A 147 -5.40 -0.48 7.08
C MET A 147 -5.51 -2.01 7.08
N GLY A 148 -4.45 -2.76 7.35
CA GLY A 148 -4.53 -4.23 7.39
C GLY A 148 -3.95 -4.76 8.68
N SER A 149 -4.77 -5.05 9.69
CA SER A 149 -4.27 -5.68 10.93
C SER A 149 -4.58 -7.17 10.92
N VAL A 150 -3.57 -8.02 11.03
CA VAL A 150 -3.68 -9.47 11.13
C VAL A 150 -3.19 -9.92 12.51
N PRO A 151 -4.09 -10.07 13.50
CA PRO A 151 -3.71 -10.28 14.90
C PRO A 151 -3.54 -11.74 15.33
N THR A 152 -4.02 -12.69 14.54
CA THR A 152 -4.20 -14.09 14.97
C THR A 152 -3.75 -15.06 13.88
N CYS A 153 -2.50 -14.96 13.40
CA CYS A 153 -1.94 -15.94 12.47
C CYS A 153 -2.81 -16.18 11.22
N TYR A 154 -3.35 -15.10 10.64
CA TYR A 154 -4.20 -15.09 9.45
C TYR A 154 -5.61 -15.71 9.62
N ASP A 155 -6.05 -15.96 10.85
CA ASP A 155 -7.46 -16.23 11.13
C ASP A 155 -8.32 -14.97 11.02
N ASP A 156 -7.76 -13.82 11.39
CA ASP A 156 -8.51 -12.57 11.43
C ASP A 156 -7.82 -11.43 10.70
N TYR A 157 -8.65 -10.50 10.24
CA TYR A 157 -8.31 -9.26 9.59
C TYR A 157 -9.17 -8.12 10.14
N SER A 158 -8.55 -7.16 10.80
CA SER A 158 -9.20 -5.90 11.15
C SER A 158 -8.69 -4.82 10.21
N ASN A 159 -9.46 -4.55 9.15
CA ASN A 159 -9.00 -3.68 8.07
C ASN A 159 -9.65 -2.30 8.09
N THR A 160 -10.82 -2.18 8.73
CA THR A 160 -11.50 -0.89 8.91
C THR A 160 -12.05 -0.74 10.31
N THR A 161 -12.51 0.47 10.62
CA THR A 161 -13.16 0.84 11.89
C THR A 161 -14.65 0.50 11.93
N GLY A 162 -15.20 0.04 10.81
CA GLY A 162 -16.61 -0.29 10.62
C GLY A 162 -16.77 -1.64 9.95
N VAL A 163 -17.45 -1.68 8.80
CA VAL A 163 -17.65 -2.91 8.03
C VAL A 163 -16.32 -3.48 7.55
N GLN A 164 -16.09 -4.76 7.82
CA GLN A 164 -14.88 -5.46 7.42
C GLN A 164 -14.96 -5.94 5.96
N PRO A 165 -13.88 -5.83 5.17
CA PRO A 165 -13.84 -6.31 3.80
C PRO A 165 -13.65 -7.83 3.74
N GLY A 166 -14.67 -8.58 3.33
CA GLY A 166 -14.62 -10.04 3.21
C GLY A 166 -15.93 -10.69 3.62
N ASN A 167 -16.01 -12.02 3.61
CA ASN A 167 -17.15 -12.76 4.13
C ASN A 167 -16.75 -13.40 5.47
N PHE A 168 -16.83 -12.60 6.54
CA PHE A 168 -16.37 -12.96 7.88
C PHE A 168 -17.53 -13.09 8.87
N SER A 169 -18.70 -13.51 8.39
CA SER A 169 -19.97 -13.54 9.15
C SER A 169 -19.90 -14.28 10.49
N ASP A 170 -18.91 -15.17 10.65
CA ASP A 170 -18.75 -16.04 11.82
C ASP A 170 -17.59 -15.59 12.75
N ARG A 171 -16.95 -14.44 12.47
CA ARG A 171 -15.76 -13.96 13.20
C ARG A 171 -16.02 -12.61 13.90
N PRO A 172 -16.69 -12.60 15.06
CA PRO A 172 -17.09 -11.37 15.74
C PRO A 172 -15.92 -10.60 16.40
N HIS A 173 -14.68 -11.08 16.34
CA HIS A 173 -13.49 -10.47 16.98
C HIS A 173 -12.70 -9.52 16.06
N MET A 174 -13.19 -9.28 14.85
CA MET A 174 -12.56 -8.49 13.79
C MET A 174 -12.61 -6.96 13.97
N TYR A 175 -13.19 -6.45 15.06
CA TYR A 175 -13.42 -5.01 15.29
C TYR A 175 -12.33 -4.39 16.19
N GLY A 176 -11.07 -4.48 15.76
CA GLY A 176 -9.90 -4.06 16.52
C GLY A 176 -9.42 -2.63 16.30
N LEU A 177 -9.92 -1.94 15.27
CA LEU A 177 -9.50 -0.58 14.92
C LEU A 177 -10.48 0.47 15.48
N ALA A 178 -10.00 1.34 16.36
CA ALA A 178 -10.73 2.49 16.86
C ALA A 178 -10.45 3.72 15.99
N GLN A 179 -11.49 4.26 15.36
CA GLN A 179 -11.37 5.48 14.58
C GLN A 179 -11.11 6.67 15.51
N LEU A 180 -10.06 7.43 15.22
CA LEU A 180 -9.70 8.66 15.92
C LEU A 180 -10.18 9.89 15.17
N SER A 181 -10.08 9.91 13.84
CA SER A 181 -10.45 11.10 13.07
C SER A 181 -11.96 11.33 13.13
N ASN A 182 -12.34 12.54 13.56
CA ASN A 182 -13.70 13.06 13.45
C ASN A 182 -13.98 13.73 12.10
N GLN A 183 -13.04 13.73 11.15
CA GLN A 183 -13.18 14.45 9.88
C GLN A 183 -12.97 13.57 8.65
N LEU A 184 -12.67 12.28 8.84
CA LEU A 184 -12.38 11.35 7.75
C LEU A 184 -13.29 10.13 7.85
N LEU A 185 -13.92 9.76 6.74
CA LEU A 185 -14.60 8.48 6.58
C LEU A 185 -13.59 7.40 6.22
N ILE A 186 -13.77 6.20 6.78
CA ILE A 186 -12.95 5.02 6.48
C ILE A 186 -13.85 3.94 5.87
N PRO A 187 -13.95 3.88 4.52
CA PRO A 187 -14.76 2.88 3.83
C PRO A 187 -14.14 1.48 3.91
N ALA A 188 -14.99 0.45 3.87
CA ALA A 188 -14.58 -0.96 3.82
C ALA A 188 -13.60 -1.26 2.67
N ASP A 189 -13.83 -0.63 1.51
CA ASP A 189 -13.06 -0.85 0.29
C ASP A 189 -11.70 -0.11 0.25
N GLY A 190 -11.46 0.79 1.22
CA GLY A 190 -10.25 1.62 1.32
C GLY A 190 -10.46 3.11 1.02
N LEU A 191 -9.49 3.93 1.45
CA LEU A 191 -9.44 5.36 1.22
C LEU A 191 -9.03 5.65 -0.24
N THR A 192 -9.88 6.37 -0.95
CA THR A 192 -9.65 6.80 -2.34
C THR A 192 -8.90 8.14 -2.41
N PHE A 193 -8.18 8.33 -3.53
CA PHE A 193 -7.45 9.57 -3.82
C PHE A 193 -8.18 10.40 -4.87
N LYS A 194 -8.09 11.73 -4.76
CA LYS A 194 -8.69 12.66 -5.70
C LYS A 194 -7.99 12.66 -7.05
N GLY A 195 -8.78 12.72 -8.12
CA GLY A 195 -8.27 12.88 -9.48
C GLY A 195 -7.60 11.62 -10.02
N LYS A 196 -6.49 11.81 -10.72
CA LYS A 196 -5.74 10.75 -11.41
C LYS A 196 -4.25 10.88 -11.04
N PRO A 197 -3.86 10.48 -9.82
CA PRO A 197 -2.48 10.65 -9.38
C PRO A 197 -1.52 9.90 -10.30
N ASN A 198 -0.35 10.49 -10.51
CA ASN A 198 0.70 10.03 -11.41
C ASN A 198 2.09 10.30 -10.81
N GLY A 199 2.33 9.73 -9.63
CA GLY A 199 3.59 9.87 -8.91
C GLY A 199 3.59 10.93 -7.81
N GLU A 200 2.46 11.61 -7.55
CA GLU A 200 2.26 12.29 -6.26
C GLU A 200 2.42 11.29 -5.11
N VAL A 201 2.85 11.77 -3.95
CA VAL A 201 3.21 10.91 -2.81
C VAL A 201 2.18 10.98 -1.69
N PHE A 202 1.92 9.83 -1.10
CA PHE A 202 1.11 9.66 0.10
C PHE A 202 2.01 9.33 1.29
N GLY A 203 1.98 10.18 2.32
CA GLY A 203 2.73 9.93 3.55
C GLY A 203 1.88 9.14 4.54
N TYR A 204 2.40 8.05 5.08
CA TYR A 204 1.76 7.35 6.19
C TYR A 204 2.76 6.64 7.09
N GLY A 205 2.31 6.31 8.29
CA GLY A 205 3.10 5.57 9.26
C GLY A 205 2.30 5.10 10.46
N TYR A 206 2.87 4.16 11.19
CA TYR A 206 2.31 3.61 12.42
C TYR A 206 3.20 3.93 13.61
N PHE A 207 2.58 4.37 14.70
CA PHE A 207 3.26 4.85 15.90
C PHE A 207 2.59 4.28 17.14
N ALA A 208 3.35 3.73 18.06
CA ALA A 208 2.79 3.27 19.33
C ALA A 208 2.43 4.49 20.20
N LEU A 209 1.16 4.62 20.56
CA LEU A 209 0.67 5.58 21.54
C LEU A 209 -0.06 4.86 22.68
N PRO A 210 0.06 5.30 23.94
CA PRO A 210 -0.54 4.60 25.08
C PRO A 210 -1.97 5.06 25.34
N PHE A 211 -2.89 4.80 24.41
CA PHE A 211 -4.31 5.18 24.59
C PHE A 211 -4.98 4.47 25.77
N THR A 212 -4.54 3.25 26.07
CA THR A 212 -4.99 2.44 27.21
C THR A 212 -3.82 2.15 28.15
N GLU A 213 -4.14 1.86 29.41
CA GLU A 213 -3.15 1.40 30.40
C GLU A 213 -2.88 -0.09 30.23
N GLU A 214 -1.71 -0.55 30.69
CA GLU A 214 -1.46 -1.98 30.84
C GLU A 214 -2.46 -2.56 31.83
N LYS A 215 -3.01 -3.73 31.49
CA LYS A 215 -4.02 -4.37 32.31
C LYS A 215 -3.92 -5.89 32.22
N TYR A 216 -4.58 -6.53 33.16
CA TYR A 216 -4.80 -7.96 33.12
C TYR A 216 -6.30 -8.19 32.92
N THR A 217 -6.66 -8.89 31.85
CA THR A 217 -8.04 -9.37 31.62
C THR A 217 -8.09 -10.84 32.01
N ASP A 218 -8.05 -11.74 31.03
CA ASP A 218 -7.75 -13.17 31.18
C ASP A 218 -6.26 -13.45 30.96
N VAL A 219 -5.63 -12.59 30.15
CA VAL A 219 -4.21 -12.58 29.76
C VAL A 219 -3.63 -11.17 29.98
N PRO A 220 -2.30 -11.00 30.11
CA PRO A 220 -1.70 -9.68 30.12
C PRO A 220 -1.95 -8.95 28.80
N VAL A 221 -2.40 -7.70 28.88
CA VAL A 221 -2.59 -6.80 27.73
C VAL A 221 -1.69 -5.58 27.92
N GLY A 222 -0.85 -5.32 26.92
CA GLY A 222 0.07 -4.19 26.91
C GLY A 222 -0.63 -2.85 26.60
N ASN A 223 0.18 -1.79 26.45
CA ASN A 223 -0.31 -0.43 26.19
C ASN A 223 0.08 0.11 24.80
N LEU A 224 0.72 -0.68 23.94
CA LEU A 224 1.12 -0.20 22.63
C LEU A 224 -0.06 -0.20 21.66
N SER A 225 -0.74 0.95 21.55
CA SER A 225 -1.77 1.15 20.54
C SER A 225 -1.14 1.69 19.25
N TRP A 226 -0.94 0.82 18.26
CA TRP A 226 -0.40 1.21 16.97
C TRP A 226 -1.37 2.12 16.23
N THR A 227 -0.95 3.38 16.07
CA THR A 227 -1.78 4.48 15.56
C THR A 227 -1.33 4.89 14.18
N LEU A 228 -2.25 4.86 13.22
CA LEU A 228 -2.02 5.35 11.87
C LEU A 228 -2.00 6.88 11.85
N PHE A 229 -0.91 7.45 11.33
CA PHE A 229 -0.81 8.84 10.92
C PHE A 229 -0.71 8.93 9.41
N VAL A 230 -1.34 9.93 8.82
CA VAL A 230 -1.31 10.19 7.38
C VAL A 230 -0.91 11.64 7.08
N ASN A 231 -0.39 11.86 5.88
CA ASN A 231 -0.08 13.18 5.34
C ASN A 231 -0.48 13.25 3.86
N THR A 232 -1.54 14.00 3.58
CA THR A 232 -2.01 14.37 2.25
C THR A 232 -2.10 15.89 2.13
N GLN A 233 -2.34 16.40 0.93
CA GLN A 233 -2.50 17.82 0.70
C GLN A 233 -3.74 18.41 1.40
N ASN A 234 -4.81 17.63 1.57
CA ASN A 234 -6.10 18.07 2.13
C ASN A 234 -6.45 17.46 3.49
N PHE A 235 -5.65 16.54 4.04
CA PHE A 235 -5.85 15.95 5.36
C PHE A 235 -4.52 15.45 5.98
N LYS A 236 -4.30 15.72 7.26
CA LYS A 236 -3.11 15.28 8.00
C LYS A 236 -3.48 14.81 9.40
N GLY A 237 -2.66 13.93 9.98
CA GLY A 237 -2.75 13.57 11.40
C GLY A 237 -3.26 12.14 11.66
N PRO A 238 -3.68 11.86 12.91
CA PRO A 238 -4.06 10.51 13.31
C PRO A 238 -5.42 10.11 12.74
N VAL A 239 -5.53 8.87 12.27
CA VAL A 239 -6.74 8.35 11.61
C VAL A 239 -7.46 7.34 12.50
N ALA A 240 -6.75 6.32 12.98
CA ALA A 240 -7.27 5.25 13.82
C ALA A 240 -6.12 4.53 14.53
N PHE A 241 -6.41 3.78 15.59
CA PHE A 241 -5.44 2.93 16.27
C PHE A 241 -5.97 1.51 16.50
N SER A 242 -5.06 0.54 16.54
CA SER A 242 -5.38 -0.82 16.97
C SER A 242 -5.48 -0.87 18.50
N ILE A 243 -6.62 -1.33 19.01
CA ILE A 243 -6.84 -1.52 20.45
C ILE A 243 -5.91 -2.65 20.93
N PRO A 244 -5.12 -2.47 22.02
CA PRO A 244 -4.16 -3.48 22.46
C PRO A 244 -4.75 -4.88 22.69
N ASP A 245 -5.98 -4.97 23.21
CA ASP A 245 -6.70 -6.22 23.41
C ASP A 245 -6.82 -7.07 22.11
N LEU A 246 -6.82 -6.45 20.93
CA LEU A 246 -6.81 -7.14 19.63
C LEU A 246 -5.61 -8.09 19.50
N TRP A 247 -4.43 -7.63 19.89
CA TRP A 247 -3.18 -8.38 19.75
C TRP A 247 -3.01 -9.45 20.83
N ALA A 248 -3.72 -9.33 21.95
CA ALA A 248 -3.69 -10.31 23.03
C ALA A 248 -4.71 -11.45 22.84
N GLU A 249 -5.61 -11.37 21.85
CA GLU A 249 -6.75 -12.28 21.73
C GLU A 249 -6.32 -13.75 21.62
N LEU A 250 -5.34 -14.07 20.77
CA LEU A 250 -4.86 -15.44 20.58
C LEU A 250 -4.20 -16.02 21.85
N SER A 251 -3.66 -15.17 22.72
CA SER A 251 -3.03 -15.62 23.97
C SER A 251 -4.03 -16.27 24.94
N LYS A 252 -5.33 -15.98 24.82
CA LYS A 252 -6.38 -16.61 25.65
C LYS A 252 -6.48 -18.12 25.40
N GLU A 253 -6.12 -18.57 24.20
CA GLU A 253 -6.14 -19.98 23.80
C GLU A 253 -4.74 -20.58 23.74
N TYR A 254 -3.71 -19.75 23.57
CA TYR A 254 -2.32 -20.18 23.48
C TYR A 254 -1.41 -19.33 24.39
N THR A 255 -1.30 -19.70 25.67
CA THR A 255 -0.59 -18.88 26.67
C THR A 255 0.93 -18.76 26.45
N ALA A 256 1.52 -19.61 25.59
CA ALA A 256 2.95 -19.55 25.26
C ALA A 256 3.37 -18.24 24.55
N ILE A 257 2.41 -17.51 23.97
CA ILE A 257 2.65 -16.23 23.28
C ILE A 257 2.24 -15.00 24.11
N GLU A 258 1.88 -15.17 25.39
CA GLU A 258 1.59 -14.03 26.27
C GLU A 258 2.74 -13.02 26.28
N GLY A 259 2.40 -11.74 26.10
CA GLY A 259 3.39 -10.65 26.06
C GLY A 259 4.23 -10.60 24.78
N LEU A 260 4.03 -11.49 23.80
CA LEU A 260 4.80 -11.51 22.55
C LEU A 260 4.13 -10.73 21.41
N GLY A 261 2.91 -10.25 21.64
CA GLY A 261 2.11 -9.51 20.67
C GLY A 261 2.55 -8.06 20.46
N LEU A 262 1.98 -7.44 19.43
CA LEU A 262 2.20 -6.03 19.08
C LEU A 262 1.72 -5.06 20.17
N ASP A 263 0.87 -5.49 21.10
CA ASP A 263 0.48 -4.69 22.27
C ASP A 263 1.63 -4.49 23.28
N ASN A 264 2.67 -5.34 23.24
CA ASN A 264 3.80 -5.33 24.16
C ASN A 264 5.15 -5.12 23.46
N GLN A 265 5.33 -5.74 22.28
CA GLN A 265 6.64 -5.85 21.65
C GLN A 265 6.98 -4.66 20.74
N PRO A 266 8.24 -4.21 20.72
CA PRO A 266 8.73 -3.25 19.74
C PRO A 266 8.74 -3.86 18.33
N LEU A 267 8.82 -2.99 17.30
CA LEU A 267 8.75 -3.40 15.90
C LEU A 267 9.96 -4.18 15.43
N LEU A 268 9.73 -5.27 14.72
CA LEU A 268 10.71 -5.90 13.85
C LEU A 268 10.92 -5.02 12.62
N LEU A 269 12.12 -4.44 12.50
CA LEU A 269 12.51 -3.59 11.37
C LEU A 269 13.41 -4.36 10.39
N GLY A 270 13.26 -4.11 9.10
CA GLY A 270 14.14 -4.68 8.06
C GLY A 270 13.68 -4.39 6.64
N GLU A 271 12.49 -4.89 6.27
CA GLU A 271 11.91 -4.75 4.93
C GLU A 271 11.17 -3.42 4.79
N SER A 272 11.46 -2.67 3.72
CA SER A 272 10.84 -1.36 3.48
C SER A 272 10.66 -1.06 2.00
N GLY A 273 9.58 -0.35 1.67
CA GLY A 273 9.29 0.08 0.30
C GLY A 273 8.92 -1.09 -0.61
N THR A 274 8.43 -2.18 -0.03
CA THR A 274 8.10 -3.40 -0.76
C THR A 274 6.81 -3.20 -1.53
N MET A 275 6.83 -3.53 -2.82
CA MET A 275 5.63 -3.70 -3.64
C MET A 275 5.35 -5.19 -3.78
N GLU A 276 4.15 -5.58 -3.43
CA GLU A 276 3.64 -6.94 -3.60
C GLU A 276 2.93 -7.06 -4.95
N PHE A 277 3.28 -8.08 -5.72
CA PHE A 277 2.49 -8.58 -6.83
C PHE A 277 1.79 -9.83 -6.33
N GLY A 278 0.62 -9.66 -5.75
CA GLY A 278 -0.07 -10.76 -5.07
C GLY A 278 -0.60 -11.74 -6.11
N PHE A 279 -1.44 -11.23 -7.01
CA PHE A 279 -2.00 -12.01 -8.09
C PHE A 279 -2.30 -11.11 -9.29
N THR A 280 -2.02 -11.59 -10.48
CA THR A 280 -2.53 -10.99 -11.73
C THR A 280 -2.91 -12.14 -12.68
N ARG A 281 -3.61 -11.85 -13.77
CA ARG A 281 -3.91 -12.85 -14.82
C ARG A 281 -2.85 -12.84 -15.91
N ALA A 282 -2.55 -14.00 -16.47
CA ALA A 282 -1.84 -14.12 -17.75
C ALA A 282 -2.65 -14.93 -18.77
N LEU A 283 -2.45 -14.61 -20.05
CA LEU A 283 -2.83 -15.47 -21.16
C LEU A 283 -1.62 -16.29 -21.59
N LYS A 284 -1.80 -17.59 -21.80
CA LYS A 284 -0.77 -18.53 -22.22
C LYS A 284 -1.19 -19.23 -23.50
N GLN A 285 -0.27 -19.32 -24.46
CA GLN A 285 -0.54 -20.02 -25.72
C GLN A 285 0.73 -20.67 -26.29
N LYS A 286 0.55 -21.75 -27.05
CA LYS A 286 1.63 -22.38 -27.83
C LYS A 286 1.59 -21.98 -29.30
N ASP A 287 2.75 -21.82 -29.91
CA ASP A 287 2.86 -21.70 -31.36
C ASP A 287 2.78 -23.07 -32.06
N ASN A 288 2.84 -23.07 -33.39
CA ASN A 288 2.80 -24.29 -34.21
C ASN A 288 4.02 -25.22 -34.01
N LYS A 289 5.09 -24.74 -33.38
CA LYS A 289 6.30 -25.52 -33.05
C LYS A 289 6.23 -26.09 -31.63
N GLY A 290 5.22 -25.72 -30.86
CA GLY A 290 5.03 -26.12 -29.47
C GLY A 290 5.75 -25.21 -28.47
N ASP A 291 6.33 -24.09 -28.91
CA ASP A 291 6.92 -23.09 -28.01
C ASP A 291 5.82 -22.35 -27.25
N THR A 292 5.99 -22.17 -25.93
CA THR A 292 5.00 -21.50 -25.07
C THR A 292 5.28 -20.00 -24.94
N PHE A 293 4.23 -19.20 -25.03
CA PHE A 293 4.23 -17.75 -24.91
C PHE A 293 3.20 -17.29 -23.87
N TYR A 294 3.48 -16.15 -23.24
CA TYR A 294 2.63 -15.54 -22.22
C TYR A 294 2.38 -14.05 -22.53
N LYS A 295 1.22 -13.55 -22.11
CA LYS A 295 0.84 -12.13 -22.08
C LYS A 295 0.29 -11.79 -20.69
N ILE A 296 0.77 -10.69 -20.11
CA ILE A 296 0.27 -10.12 -18.85
C ILE A 296 -0.35 -8.73 -19.09
N PRO A 297 -1.01 -8.09 -18.09
CA PRO A 297 -1.37 -6.68 -18.18
C PRO A 297 -0.12 -5.82 -18.41
N GLN A 298 -0.25 -4.66 -19.06
CA GLN A 298 0.87 -3.74 -19.18
C GLN A 298 1.10 -3.08 -17.81
N ILE A 299 2.17 -3.46 -17.13
CA ILE A 299 2.58 -2.83 -15.87
C ILE A 299 3.41 -1.58 -16.17
N GLN A 300 3.21 -0.53 -15.39
CA GLN A 300 3.75 0.79 -15.69
C GLN A 300 4.16 1.59 -14.45
N TYR A 301 5.14 2.48 -14.64
CA TYR A 301 5.68 3.35 -13.59
C TYR A 301 5.92 4.77 -14.11
N PRO A 302 5.52 5.82 -13.36
CA PRO A 302 5.89 7.20 -13.69
C PRO A 302 7.41 7.34 -13.71
N MET A 303 7.95 7.93 -14.76
CA MET A 303 9.40 8.05 -14.95
C MET A 303 9.81 9.51 -15.12
N ASN A 304 10.82 9.93 -14.37
CA ASN A 304 11.39 11.26 -14.48
C ASN A 304 12.37 11.38 -15.67
N SER A 305 12.93 12.58 -15.88
CA SER A 305 13.88 12.86 -16.97
C SER A 305 15.20 12.08 -16.87
N ASP A 306 15.54 11.57 -15.69
CA ASP A 306 16.76 10.80 -15.43
C ASP A 306 16.54 9.28 -15.61
N GLY A 307 15.35 8.89 -16.09
CA GLY A 307 14.99 7.50 -16.29
C GLY A 307 14.68 6.77 -14.97
N GLN A 308 14.24 7.49 -13.93
CA GLN A 308 13.98 6.94 -12.61
C GLN A 308 12.49 6.96 -12.27
N SER A 309 12.03 5.89 -11.63
CA SER A 309 10.72 5.82 -10.97
C SER A 309 10.92 5.70 -9.47
N THR A 310 10.67 6.76 -8.70
CA THR A 310 10.70 6.71 -7.23
C THR A 310 9.43 6.04 -6.71
N ILE A 311 9.59 4.97 -5.94
CA ILE A 311 8.50 4.16 -5.38
C ILE A 311 8.25 4.52 -3.92
N MET A 312 9.34 4.60 -3.12
CA MET A 312 9.31 4.98 -1.70
C MET A 312 10.40 6.02 -1.42
N GLN A 313 10.10 6.98 -0.55
CA GLN A 313 11.09 7.92 -0.02
C GLN A 313 10.85 8.24 1.47
N ASP A 314 11.82 8.92 2.07
CA ASP A 314 11.71 9.48 3.43
C ASP A 314 11.37 8.46 4.53
N LEU A 315 11.91 7.24 4.42
CA LEU A 315 11.81 6.25 5.49
C LEU A 315 12.34 6.85 6.80
N THR A 316 11.51 6.74 7.84
CA THR A 316 11.76 7.33 9.15
C THR A 316 11.29 6.35 10.24
N ILE A 317 12.10 6.17 11.28
CA ILE A 317 11.80 5.33 12.44
C ILE A 317 11.82 6.16 13.72
N TYR A 318 11.08 5.72 14.73
CA TYR A 318 10.73 6.55 15.88
C TYR A 318 10.93 5.84 17.21
N SER A 319 11.47 6.57 18.18
CA SER A 319 11.51 6.16 19.59
C SER A 319 10.29 6.67 20.36
N LYS A 320 10.14 6.20 21.60
CA LYS A 320 9.11 6.73 22.53
C LYS A 320 9.27 8.23 22.81
N ASP A 321 10.49 8.78 22.71
CA ASP A 321 10.73 10.22 22.89
C ASP A 321 10.10 11.07 21.79
N ALA A 322 9.81 10.48 20.61
CA ALA A 322 9.23 11.21 19.50
C ALA A 322 7.84 11.76 19.84
N LEU A 323 7.00 10.96 20.49
CA LEU A 323 5.63 11.34 20.82
C LEU A 323 5.05 10.60 22.03
N PHE A 324 5.37 9.30 22.22
CA PHE A 324 4.79 8.45 23.28
C PHE A 324 4.85 9.12 24.67
N HIS A 325 6.03 9.55 25.12
CA HIS A 325 6.18 10.13 26.46
C HIS A 325 5.44 11.47 26.64
N LYS A 326 5.39 12.29 25.58
CA LYS A 326 4.65 13.57 25.59
C LYS A 326 3.14 13.32 25.61
N PHE A 327 2.69 12.31 24.87
CA PHE A 327 1.31 11.85 24.88
C PHE A 327 0.91 11.34 26.27
N SER A 328 1.73 10.50 26.91
CA SER A 328 1.50 10.03 28.29
C SER A 328 1.39 11.18 29.29
N HIS A 329 2.26 12.19 29.16
CA HIS A 329 2.19 13.37 30.03
C HIS A 329 0.89 14.15 29.83
N TRP A 330 0.41 14.27 28.60
CA TRP A 330 -0.85 14.95 28.28
C TRP A 330 -2.09 14.20 28.80
N GLN A 331 -2.04 12.87 28.88
CA GLN A 331 -3.10 12.10 29.52
C GLN A 331 -3.26 12.44 31.00
N GLN A 332 -2.15 12.76 31.68
CA GLN A 332 -2.10 13.02 33.12
C GLN A 332 -2.14 14.50 33.51
N SER A 333 -2.19 15.41 32.52
CA SER A 333 -2.12 16.85 32.74
C SER A 333 -2.95 17.64 31.71
N ASP A 334 -3.01 18.95 31.85
CA ASP A 334 -3.61 19.84 30.84
C ASP A 334 -2.56 20.35 29.83
N GLN A 335 -1.31 19.91 29.92
CA GLN A 335 -0.27 20.29 28.98
C GLN A 335 -0.46 19.53 27.66
N VAL A 336 -0.89 20.26 26.63
CA VAL A 336 -1.13 19.73 25.28
C VAL A 336 0.15 19.13 24.69
N SER A 337 0.07 17.89 24.21
CA SER A 337 1.16 17.27 23.44
C SER A 337 1.30 17.96 22.09
N PRO A 338 2.54 18.22 21.61
CA PRO A 338 2.75 18.72 20.26
C PRO A 338 2.23 17.72 19.22
N THR A 339 1.86 18.23 18.04
CA THR A 339 1.51 17.42 16.86
C THR A 339 2.74 16.97 16.10
N GLN A 340 3.79 17.79 16.07
CA GLN A 340 5.08 17.46 15.47
C GLN A 340 5.87 16.50 16.37
N PHE A 341 6.45 15.48 15.74
CA PHE A 341 7.32 14.52 16.41
C PHE A 341 8.65 15.17 16.85
N ASP A 342 9.14 14.82 18.04
CA ASP A 342 10.41 15.33 18.57
C ASP A 342 11.60 14.83 17.76
N ALA A 343 12.44 15.75 17.27
CA ALA A 343 13.64 15.41 16.50
C ALA A 343 14.61 14.47 17.23
N ASN A 344 14.66 14.48 18.57
CA ASN A 344 15.50 13.57 19.34
C ASN A 344 15.06 12.11 19.18
N GLY A 345 13.75 11.90 19.04
CA GLY A 345 13.12 10.59 18.87
C GLY A 345 12.93 10.16 17.41
N ILE A 346 13.57 10.84 16.46
CA ILE A 346 13.48 10.51 15.03
C ILE A 346 14.84 10.03 14.49
N ARG A 347 14.84 9.00 13.63
CA ARG A 347 15.99 8.61 12.79
C ARG A 347 15.54 8.30 11.37
N LYS A 348 16.39 8.63 10.39
CA LYS A 348 16.23 8.21 8.99
C LYS A 348 17.24 7.09 8.72
N PRO A 349 16.81 5.82 8.68
CA PRO A 349 17.72 4.71 8.44
C PRO A 349 18.22 4.71 6.99
N ILE A 350 19.39 4.13 6.77
CA ILE A 350 19.97 3.96 5.42
C ILE A 350 19.44 2.67 4.80
N LEU A 351 18.95 2.77 3.56
CA LEU A 351 18.64 1.63 2.70
C LEU A 351 19.94 1.10 2.10
N LEU A 352 20.12 -0.22 2.04
CA LEU A 352 21.41 -0.80 1.62
C LEU A 352 21.30 -1.86 0.53
N ASP A 353 20.20 -2.62 0.49
CA ASP A 353 19.99 -3.69 -0.48
C ASP A 353 18.61 -3.60 -1.13
N THR A 354 18.50 -4.17 -2.33
CA THR A 354 17.24 -4.33 -3.06
C THR A 354 17.01 -5.78 -3.44
N PHE A 355 15.76 -6.18 -3.58
CA PHE A 355 15.40 -7.53 -4.03
C PHE A 355 14.30 -7.49 -5.10
N ASN A 356 14.23 -8.59 -5.86
CA ASN A 356 13.26 -8.84 -6.92
C ASN A 356 13.06 -10.36 -7.05
N ASP A 357 11.84 -10.84 -6.88
CA ASP A 357 11.45 -12.25 -7.09
C ASP A 357 10.17 -12.35 -7.93
N LEU A 358 10.09 -11.59 -9.01
CA LEU A 358 8.94 -11.64 -9.90
C LEU A 358 8.90 -12.92 -10.73
N ARG A 359 7.69 -13.49 -10.84
CA ARG A 359 7.38 -14.74 -11.52
C ARG A 359 6.13 -14.58 -12.36
N ILE A 360 5.97 -15.40 -13.39
CA ILE A 360 4.69 -15.56 -14.09
C ILE A 360 4.37 -17.04 -14.13
N ASN A 361 3.19 -17.42 -13.65
CA ASN A 361 2.79 -18.82 -13.49
C ASN A 361 3.85 -19.65 -12.75
N ASP A 362 4.37 -19.11 -11.64
CA ASP A 362 5.48 -19.62 -10.83
C ASP A 362 6.84 -19.79 -11.54
N ILE A 363 6.98 -19.32 -12.77
CA ILE A 363 8.22 -19.37 -13.54
C ILE A 363 8.96 -18.04 -13.41
N TYR A 364 10.23 -18.10 -13.00
CA TYR A 364 11.09 -16.92 -12.86
C TYR A 364 11.21 -16.13 -14.18
N THR A 365 11.23 -14.80 -14.07
CA THR A 365 11.52 -13.91 -15.19
C THR A 365 12.62 -12.91 -14.86
N SER A 366 13.62 -12.81 -15.74
CA SER A 366 14.68 -11.79 -15.65
C SER A 366 14.26 -10.45 -16.25
N ALA A 367 13.08 -10.36 -16.84
CA ALA A 367 12.64 -9.22 -17.64
C ALA A 367 12.71 -7.88 -16.90
N PHE A 368 12.50 -7.93 -15.59
CA PHE A 368 12.60 -6.75 -14.76
C PHE A 368 14.04 -6.23 -14.76
N HIS A 369 15.05 -7.10 -14.60
CA HIS A 369 16.48 -6.74 -14.67
C HIS A 369 16.91 -6.24 -16.06
N ASP A 370 16.29 -6.76 -17.12
CA ASP A 370 16.62 -6.36 -18.49
C ASP A 370 16.05 -4.98 -18.85
N SER A 371 14.90 -4.61 -18.27
CA SER A 371 14.21 -3.33 -18.55
C SER A 371 14.52 -2.23 -17.53
N ALA A 372 14.74 -2.61 -16.27
CA ALA A 372 15.03 -1.72 -15.17
C ALA A 372 15.91 -2.40 -14.12
N THR A 373 16.30 -1.67 -13.09
CA THR A 373 17.01 -2.23 -11.93
C THR A 373 16.42 -1.61 -10.67
N PRO A 374 15.91 -2.43 -9.73
CA PRO A 374 15.60 -1.95 -8.39
C PRO A 374 16.84 -1.25 -7.83
N THR A 375 16.68 0.01 -7.44
CA THR A 375 17.78 0.91 -7.12
C THR A 375 17.44 1.70 -5.87
N ILE A 376 18.42 1.80 -4.97
CA ILE A 376 18.43 2.82 -3.93
C ILE A 376 19.19 4.02 -4.51
N PHE A 377 18.53 5.17 -4.60
CA PHE A 377 19.09 6.38 -5.19
C PHE A 377 19.94 7.17 -4.17
N ASP A 378 20.70 8.16 -4.64
CA ASP A 378 21.63 8.97 -3.84
C ASP A 378 20.95 9.71 -2.66
N ASP A 379 19.63 9.93 -2.75
CA ASP A 379 18.81 10.56 -1.71
C ASP A 379 18.20 9.57 -0.72
N ASN A 380 18.62 8.29 -0.77
CA ASN A 380 18.10 7.20 0.07
C ASN A 380 16.62 6.87 -0.19
N SER A 381 16.10 7.20 -1.38
CA SER A 381 14.81 6.71 -1.88
C SER A 381 14.97 5.38 -2.61
N PHE A 382 13.93 4.55 -2.60
CA PHE A 382 13.88 3.29 -3.32
C PHE A 382 13.00 3.44 -4.56
N GLY A 383 13.45 2.86 -5.67
CA GLY A 383 12.69 2.84 -6.90
C GLY A 383 13.36 2.03 -8.00
N LEU A 384 13.09 2.41 -9.26
CA LEU A 384 13.58 1.72 -10.45
C LEU A 384 14.42 2.65 -11.31
N GLN A 385 15.62 2.22 -11.67
CA GLN A 385 16.40 2.82 -12.73
C GLN A 385 16.11 2.10 -14.04
N TRP A 386 15.55 2.79 -15.02
CA TRP A 386 15.20 2.20 -16.32
C TRP A 386 16.36 2.22 -17.31
N HIS A 387 16.45 1.16 -18.11
CA HIS A 387 17.45 0.99 -19.18
C HIS A 387 16.87 1.24 -20.58
N VAL A 388 15.57 1.50 -20.64
CA VAL A 388 14.79 1.76 -21.85
C VAL A 388 14.18 3.17 -21.79
N PRO A 389 14.03 3.86 -22.93
CA PRO A 389 13.43 5.19 -22.95
C PRO A 389 11.95 5.16 -22.53
N PRO A 390 11.41 6.28 -22.00
CA PRO A 390 10.01 6.38 -21.63
C PRO A 390 9.10 6.24 -22.84
N GLU A 391 7.90 5.72 -22.59
CA GLU A 391 6.75 5.92 -23.45
C GLU A 391 5.76 6.84 -22.74
N ASN A 392 5.54 8.05 -23.28
CA ASN A 392 4.66 9.07 -22.69
C ASN A 392 4.95 9.36 -21.21
N GLY A 393 6.23 9.44 -20.84
CA GLY A 393 6.64 9.71 -19.45
C GLY A 393 6.58 8.49 -18.51
N MET A 394 6.39 7.28 -19.06
CA MET A 394 6.25 6.06 -18.26
C MET A 394 7.32 5.04 -18.62
N GLY A 395 7.84 4.35 -17.60
CA GLY A 395 8.61 3.13 -17.73
C GLY A 395 7.69 1.92 -17.83
N LEU A 396 7.91 1.08 -18.84
CA LEU A 396 7.01 -0.04 -19.18
C LEU A 396 7.67 -1.37 -18.90
N TYR A 397 7.08 -2.15 -18.00
CA TYR A 397 7.48 -3.54 -17.81
C TYR A 397 7.07 -4.38 -19.04
N PRO A 398 7.87 -5.37 -19.49
CA PRO A 398 7.51 -6.17 -20.64
C PRO A 398 6.15 -6.88 -20.51
N LYS A 399 5.37 -6.85 -21.60
CA LYS A 399 4.02 -7.42 -21.67
C LYS A 399 3.99 -8.87 -22.17
N TYR A 400 4.96 -9.25 -22.99
CA TYR A 400 5.00 -10.52 -23.70
C TYR A 400 6.25 -11.31 -23.36
N PHE A 401 6.09 -12.62 -23.20
CA PHE A 401 7.17 -13.51 -22.78
C PHE A 401 7.18 -14.80 -23.59
N LYS A 402 8.38 -15.32 -23.87
CA LYS A 402 8.59 -16.67 -24.40
C LYS A 402 9.23 -17.54 -23.32
N GLN A 403 8.70 -18.74 -23.14
CA GLN A 403 9.31 -19.72 -22.24
C GLN A 403 10.57 -20.34 -22.87
N GLN A 404 11.66 -20.33 -22.11
CA GLN A 404 12.92 -20.98 -22.46
C GLN A 404 13.42 -21.79 -21.26
N GLY A 405 13.22 -23.12 -21.31
CA GLY A 405 13.50 -23.99 -20.17
C GLY A 405 12.65 -23.60 -18.97
N ASN A 406 13.31 -23.26 -17.86
CA ASN A 406 12.68 -22.91 -16.58
C ASN A 406 12.61 -21.38 -16.34
N ALA A 407 12.72 -20.58 -17.40
CA ALA A 407 12.65 -19.12 -17.32
C ALA A 407 11.75 -18.55 -18.41
N LEU A 408 11.24 -17.34 -18.16
CA LEU A 408 10.50 -16.54 -19.13
C LEU A 408 11.32 -15.35 -19.58
N LEU A 409 11.62 -15.32 -20.88
CA LEU A 409 12.32 -14.21 -21.51
C LEU A 409 11.32 -13.21 -22.08
N ALA A 410 11.51 -11.93 -21.76
CA ALA A 410 10.75 -10.85 -22.37
C ALA A 410 10.99 -10.81 -23.88
N ILE A 411 9.91 -10.61 -24.63
CA ILE A 411 9.95 -10.42 -26.08
C ILE A 411 9.13 -9.20 -26.48
N LYS A 412 9.46 -8.62 -27.63
CA LYS A 412 8.67 -7.52 -28.21
C LYS A 412 7.40 -8.07 -28.84
N GLU A 413 6.38 -7.22 -28.97
CA GLU A 413 5.10 -7.59 -29.59
C GLU A 413 5.29 -8.20 -30.99
N ASN A 414 6.18 -7.63 -31.81
CA ASN A 414 6.46 -8.14 -33.17
C ASN A 414 7.20 -9.50 -33.21
N GLN A 415 7.59 -10.05 -32.06
CA GLN A 415 8.19 -11.37 -31.92
C GLN A 415 7.17 -12.42 -31.45
N VAL A 416 5.96 -12.01 -31.08
CA VAL A 416 4.86 -12.90 -30.72
C VAL A 416 4.32 -13.54 -32.01
N PRO A 417 4.32 -14.88 -32.16
CA PRO A 417 3.83 -15.52 -33.37
C PRO A 417 2.34 -15.24 -33.57
N SER A 418 1.96 -14.76 -34.75
CA SER A 418 0.59 -14.34 -35.05
C SER A 418 -0.45 -15.45 -34.85
N GLU A 419 -0.07 -16.71 -35.06
CA GLU A 419 -0.91 -17.88 -34.86
C GLU A 419 -1.32 -18.11 -33.40
N THR A 420 -0.57 -17.55 -32.44
CA THR A 420 -0.93 -17.61 -31.02
C THR A 420 -2.13 -16.73 -30.69
N ASN A 421 -2.45 -15.75 -31.55
CA ASN A 421 -3.48 -14.74 -31.32
C ASN A 421 -3.33 -13.91 -30.02
N LEU A 422 -2.24 -14.07 -29.25
CA LEU A 422 -2.03 -13.40 -27.97
C LEU A 422 -2.06 -11.86 -28.08
N ILE A 423 -1.61 -11.29 -29.20
CA ILE A 423 -1.65 -9.84 -29.41
C ILE A 423 -3.09 -9.33 -29.32
N ASN A 424 -4.02 -10.00 -30.02
CA ASN A 424 -5.41 -9.57 -30.16
C ASN A 424 -6.30 -10.01 -28.98
N GLU A 425 -5.92 -11.07 -28.28
CA GLU A 425 -6.73 -11.60 -27.17
C GLU A 425 -6.58 -10.73 -25.92
N GLU A 426 -7.70 -10.24 -25.39
CA GLU A 426 -7.69 -9.39 -24.21
C GLU A 426 -7.75 -10.21 -22.92
N LEU A 427 -7.04 -9.76 -21.89
CA LEU A 427 -7.22 -10.26 -20.54
C LEU A 427 -8.64 -9.91 -20.06
N PRO A 428 -9.28 -10.79 -19.27
CA PRO A 428 -10.63 -10.56 -18.79
C PRO A 428 -10.71 -9.29 -17.93
N ALA A 429 -11.85 -8.59 -18.03
CA ALA A 429 -12.19 -7.47 -17.16
C ALA A 429 -12.78 -7.99 -15.85
N PRO A 430 -12.65 -7.27 -14.72
CA PRO A 430 -13.29 -7.71 -13.47
C PRO A 430 -14.81 -7.60 -13.55
N SER A 431 -15.49 -8.33 -12.67
CA SER A 431 -16.94 -8.19 -12.47
C SER A 431 -17.32 -6.74 -12.12
N ARG A 432 -18.45 -6.28 -12.69
CA ARG A 432 -19.00 -4.93 -12.45
C ARG A 432 -20.25 -4.92 -11.58
N ASN A 433 -20.55 -6.06 -10.95
CA ASN A 433 -21.62 -6.21 -9.97
C ASN A 433 -21.01 -6.54 -8.60
N PRO A 434 -20.28 -5.60 -7.98
CA PRO A 434 -19.69 -5.82 -6.67
C PRO A 434 -20.76 -6.07 -5.60
N GLU A 435 -20.46 -6.97 -4.68
CA GLU A 435 -21.29 -7.17 -3.48
C GLU A 435 -21.22 -5.95 -2.56
N VAL A 436 -22.32 -5.67 -1.86
CA VAL A 436 -22.40 -4.60 -0.87
C VAL A 436 -21.54 -4.96 0.35
N TYR A 437 -20.75 -4.02 0.85
CA TYR A 437 -20.24 -4.12 2.21
C TYR A 437 -21.32 -3.64 3.16
N GLU A 438 -21.71 -4.47 4.10
CA GLU A 438 -22.63 -4.10 5.18
C GLU A 438 -22.27 -4.84 6.46
N VAL A 439 -22.68 -4.28 7.60
CA VAL A 439 -22.51 -4.92 8.91
C VAL A 439 -23.25 -6.26 8.90
N ASP A 440 -22.49 -7.35 9.12
CA ASP A 440 -23.07 -8.69 9.21
C ASP A 440 -23.93 -8.86 10.47
N SER A 441 -24.74 -9.93 10.50
CA SER A 441 -25.61 -10.23 11.64
C SER A 441 -24.86 -10.44 12.96
N ALA A 442 -23.60 -10.90 12.92
CA ALA A 442 -22.80 -11.15 14.11
C ALA A 442 -22.29 -9.84 14.75
N GLY A 443 -22.10 -8.79 13.94
CA GLY A 443 -21.66 -7.47 14.38
C GLY A 443 -22.79 -6.51 14.74
N GLN A 444 -24.04 -6.76 14.33
CA GLN A 444 -25.14 -5.79 14.43
C GLN A 444 -25.31 -5.12 15.82
N GLU A 445 -25.14 -5.88 16.91
CA GLU A 445 -25.26 -5.35 18.27
C GLU A 445 -24.16 -4.33 18.63
N LEU A 446 -22.99 -4.42 18.01
CA LEU A 446 -21.88 -3.47 18.21
C LEU A 446 -22.14 -2.13 17.52
N PHE A 447 -22.95 -2.11 16.46
CA PHE A 447 -23.24 -0.91 15.65
C PHE A 447 -24.48 -0.13 16.12
N THR A 448 -24.99 -0.41 17.32
CA THR A 448 -26.04 0.37 17.99
C THR A 448 -25.46 1.55 18.77
N ASP A 449 -26.32 2.39 19.38
CA ASP A 449 -25.93 3.54 20.22
C ASP A 449 -25.24 4.69 19.47
N TYR A 450 -25.46 4.79 18.16
CA TYR A 450 -25.07 5.99 17.42
C TYR A 450 -25.83 7.22 17.95
N THR A 451 -25.15 8.36 17.93
CA THR A 451 -25.71 9.66 18.33
C THR A 451 -26.50 10.32 17.20
N SER A 452 -26.05 10.16 15.94
CA SER A 452 -26.69 10.81 14.80
C SER A 452 -26.49 10.04 13.49
N GLY A 453 -27.49 10.04 12.61
CA GLY A 453 -27.46 9.43 11.28
C GLY A 453 -28.78 8.77 10.89
N PRO A 454 -28.84 8.09 9.73
CA PRO A 454 -27.74 7.88 8.79
C PRO A 454 -27.36 9.13 8.01
N TYR A 455 -26.08 9.20 7.62
CA TYR A 455 -25.54 10.12 6.62
C TYR A 455 -24.99 9.32 5.44
N THR A 456 -24.78 9.98 4.30
CA THR A 456 -24.22 9.34 3.11
C THR A 456 -23.21 10.24 2.40
N ALA A 457 -22.20 9.63 1.78
CA ALA A 457 -21.30 10.28 0.84
C ALA A 457 -21.10 9.38 -0.40
N THR A 458 -20.97 9.98 -1.58
CA THR A 458 -20.64 9.25 -2.82
C THR A 458 -19.18 9.51 -3.14
N LEU A 459 -18.40 8.43 -3.21
CA LEU A 459 -16.97 8.46 -3.46
C LEU A 459 -16.68 8.40 -4.96
N ASN A 460 -15.48 8.80 -5.35
CA ASN A 460 -15.01 8.84 -6.73
C ASN A 460 -14.80 7.47 -7.38
N ASP A 461 -14.91 6.39 -6.60
CA ASP A 461 -14.94 5.00 -7.07
C ASP A 461 -16.33 4.50 -7.44
N CYS A 462 -17.30 5.42 -7.53
CA CYS A 462 -18.71 5.12 -7.78
C CYS A 462 -19.40 4.33 -6.66
N SER A 463 -18.80 4.20 -5.48
CA SER A 463 -19.48 3.68 -4.31
C SER A 463 -20.14 4.81 -3.51
N LYS A 464 -21.20 4.47 -2.79
CA LYS A 464 -21.84 5.32 -1.78
C LYS A 464 -21.68 4.65 -0.44
N VAL A 465 -21.13 5.41 0.51
CA VAL A 465 -21.01 4.99 1.91
C VAL A 465 -22.20 5.51 2.70
N THR A 466 -22.69 4.70 3.65
CA THR A 466 -23.62 5.11 4.70
C THR A 466 -22.89 5.04 6.03
N TYR A 467 -22.99 6.10 6.83
CA TYR A 467 -22.27 6.22 8.09
C TYR A 467 -23.13 6.90 9.17
N TYR A 468 -22.72 6.68 10.41
CA TYR A 468 -23.35 7.26 11.61
C TYR A 468 -22.28 7.88 12.49
N TRP A 469 -22.66 8.86 13.30
CA TRP A 469 -21.79 9.47 14.29
C TRP A 469 -21.97 8.78 15.63
N TYR A 470 -20.85 8.36 16.22
CA TYR A 470 -20.80 7.74 17.53
C TYR A 470 -20.02 8.65 18.46
N LYS A 471 -20.42 8.69 19.73
CA LYS A 471 -19.48 9.08 20.77
C LYS A 471 -18.30 8.12 20.70
N PHE A 472 -17.07 8.61 20.85
CA PHE A 472 -15.88 7.83 20.58
C PHE A 472 -15.88 6.48 21.34
N THR A 473 -16.28 6.46 22.61
CA THR A 473 -16.33 5.21 23.41
C THR A 473 -17.47 4.26 23.08
N ASP A 474 -18.43 4.72 22.28
CA ASP A 474 -19.61 3.94 21.90
C ASP A 474 -19.45 3.37 20.47
N GLN A 475 -18.31 3.63 19.82
CA GLN A 475 -18.01 3.03 18.52
C GLN A 475 -17.83 1.50 18.62
N PRO A 476 -18.09 0.75 17.54
CA PRO A 476 -18.14 -0.72 17.57
C PRO A 476 -16.88 -1.39 18.14
N SER A 477 -15.69 -0.89 17.77
CA SER A 477 -14.41 -1.46 18.21
C SER A 477 -14.16 -1.27 19.70
N ILE A 478 -14.59 -0.15 20.29
CA ILE A 478 -14.47 0.05 21.75
C ILE A 478 -15.51 -0.78 22.51
N LYS A 479 -16.75 -0.87 22.00
CA LYS A 479 -17.80 -1.71 22.59
C LYS A 479 -17.39 -3.18 22.64
N LYS A 480 -16.69 -3.67 21.60
CA LYS A 480 -16.22 -5.05 21.49
C LYS A 480 -15.38 -5.52 22.69
N TYR A 481 -14.48 -4.68 23.21
CA TYR A 481 -13.53 -5.06 24.26
C TYR A 481 -14.00 -4.71 25.68
N ASN A 482 -15.26 -4.30 25.85
CA ASN A 482 -15.91 -4.13 27.16
C ASN A 482 -15.06 -3.35 28.20
N LEU A 483 -14.40 -2.27 27.76
CA LEU A 483 -13.63 -1.40 28.66
C LEU A 483 -14.46 -0.97 29.87
N THR A 484 -13.83 -0.91 31.04
CA THR A 484 -14.43 -0.43 32.29
C THR A 484 -14.91 1.02 32.14
N VAL A 485 -15.77 1.45 33.07
CA VAL A 485 -16.29 2.83 33.10
C VAL A 485 -15.14 3.85 33.18
N ASP A 486 -14.13 3.57 34.00
CA ASP A 486 -12.98 4.45 34.18
C ASP A 486 -12.08 4.48 32.93
N GLU A 487 -11.83 3.33 32.29
CA GLU A 487 -11.08 3.27 31.02
C GLU A 487 -11.79 4.07 29.92
N LYS A 488 -13.11 3.88 29.77
CA LYS A 488 -13.92 4.65 28.80
C LYS A 488 -13.83 6.15 29.11
N TYR A 489 -13.94 6.55 30.36
CA TYR A 489 -13.86 7.96 30.74
C TYR A 489 -12.49 8.57 30.38
N LYS A 490 -11.38 7.90 30.72
CA LYS A 490 -10.03 8.35 30.38
C LYS A 490 -9.84 8.45 28.87
N LEU A 491 -10.27 7.43 28.13
CA LEU A 491 -10.13 7.37 26.68
C LEU A 491 -10.96 8.44 25.97
N GLN A 492 -12.23 8.61 26.37
CA GLN A 492 -13.09 9.68 25.87
C GLN A 492 -12.46 11.06 26.11
N THR A 493 -11.98 11.31 27.34
CA THR A 493 -11.33 12.59 27.71
C THR A 493 -10.11 12.85 26.85
N MET A 494 -9.30 11.83 26.58
CA MET A 494 -8.13 11.95 25.72
C MET A 494 -8.50 12.30 24.28
N VAL A 495 -9.55 11.67 23.74
CA VAL A 495 -10.02 11.94 22.38
C VAL A 495 -10.64 13.35 22.27
N GLU A 496 -11.37 13.80 23.29
CA GLU A 496 -11.89 15.17 23.34
C GLU A 496 -10.75 16.21 23.34
N LYS A 497 -9.67 15.96 24.11
CA LYS A 497 -8.44 16.75 24.07
C LYS A 497 -7.83 16.76 22.66
N MET A 498 -7.74 15.61 22.00
CA MET A 498 -7.23 15.50 20.62
C MET A 498 -8.09 16.29 19.62
N HIS A 499 -9.41 16.08 19.56
CA HIS A 499 -10.27 16.80 18.60
C HIS A 499 -10.23 18.32 18.82
N THR A 500 -10.02 18.74 20.07
CA THR A 500 -9.89 20.16 20.43
C THR A 500 -8.58 20.76 19.94
N HIS A 501 -7.45 20.05 20.10
CA HIS A 501 -6.11 20.64 19.96
C HIS A 501 -5.29 20.16 18.77
N TRP A 502 -5.60 18.99 18.21
CA TRP A 502 -4.90 18.39 17.07
C TRP A 502 -5.79 18.51 15.84
N LYS A 503 -5.42 19.38 14.91
CA LYS A 503 -6.20 19.70 13.71
C LYS A 503 -5.61 19.03 12.48
N SER A 504 -6.48 18.68 11.54
CA SER A 504 -6.08 18.12 10.24
C SER A 504 -5.23 19.05 9.36
N THR A 505 -5.08 20.31 9.77
CA THR A 505 -4.23 21.32 9.13
C THR A 505 -2.87 21.50 9.81
N ASP A 506 -2.66 20.91 10.99
CA ASP A 506 -1.38 20.92 11.68
C ASP A 506 -0.34 20.06 10.95
N GLU A 507 0.92 20.26 11.31
CA GLU A 507 2.01 19.41 10.87
C GLU A 507 2.21 18.26 11.85
N TYR A 508 2.32 17.04 11.30
CA TYR A 508 2.58 15.81 12.03
C TYR A 508 3.84 15.15 11.46
N LEU A 509 3.67 14.32 10.42
CA LEU A 509 4.79 13.83 9.61
C LEU A 509 5.47 15.01 8.92
N ALA A 510 6.81 14.99 8.91
CA ALA A 510 7.58 15.99 8.16
C ALA A 510 7.18 15.97 6.68
N PRO A 511 7.10 17.13 5.99
CA PRO A 511 6.78 17.18 4.56
C PRO A 511 7.71 16.28 3.72
N PRO A 512 7.23 15.75 2.58
CA PRO A 512 8.07 14.93 1.71
C PRO A 512 9.26 15.75 1.20
N SER A 513 10.42 15.11 1.10
CA SER A 513 11.64 15.74 0.60
C SER A 513 11.56 16.09 -0.89
N LYS A 514 10.76 15.34 -1.66
CA LYS A 514 10.52 15.52 -3.09
C LYS A 514 9.08 15.21 -3.47
N GLY A 515 8.64 15.74 -4.61
CA GLY A 515 7.31 15.50 -5.15
C GLY A 515 6.20 16.28 -4.44
N ASN A 516 4.99 16.18 -4.98
CA ASN A 516 3.80 16.80 -4.42
C ASN A 516 2.99 15.78 -3.62
N LEU A 517 2.33 16.22 -2.55
CA LEU A 517 1.38 15.38 -1.82
C LEU A 517 0.15 15.08 -2.69
N VAL A 518 -0.30 13.83 -2.67
CA VAL A 518 -1.63 13.47 -3.19
C VAL A 518 -2.72 14.08 -2.30
N SER A 519 -3.94 14.21 -2.81
CA SER A 519 -5.13 14.55 -2.01
C SER A 519 -6.03 13.33 -1.86
N PHE A 520 -6.65 13.14 -0.71
CA PHE A 520 -7.78 12.22 -0.60
C PHE A 520 -8.97 12.73 -1.43
N ASP A 521 -9.87 11.83 -1.81
CA ASP A 521 -11.19 12.21 -2.33
C ASP A 521 -11.86 13.17 -1.34
N ASP A 522 -12.33 14.31 -1.84
CA ASP A 522 -12.97 15.34 -1.01
C ASP A 522 -14.21 14.80 -0.30
N ASN A 523 -14.88 13.77 -0.85
CA ASN A 523 -16.05 13.13 -0.24
C ASN A 523 -15.73 12.20 0.94
N LEU A 524 -14.45 11.87 1.16
CA LEU A 524 -14.01 11.20 2.39
C LEU A 524 -13.91 12.17 3.56
N ILE A 525 -13.73 13.47 3.29
CA ILE A 525 -13.54 14.49 4.33
C ILE A 525 -14.90 15.07 4.70
N VAL A 526 -15.33 14.85 5.94
CA VAL A 526 -16.64 15.26 6.43
C VAL A 526 -16.53 16.36 7.48
N THR A 527 -17.55 17.19 7.56
CA THR A 527 -17.71 18.15 8.65
C THR A 527 -18.53 17.51 9.76
N PRO A 528 -18.06 17.51 11.02
CA PRO A 528 -18.87 17.09 12.14
C PRO A 528 -20.18 17.87 12.24
N PRO A 529 -21.33 17.22 12.51
CA PRO A 529 -22.57 17.90 12.84
C PRO A 529 -22.41 18.81 14.06
N GLU A 530 -23.28 19.81 14.15
CA GLU A 530 -23.31 20.73 15.30
C GLU A 530 -23.44 19.96 16.61
N GLY A 531 -22.51 20.22 17.54
CA GLY A 531 -22.43 19.57 18.85
C GLY A 531 -21.67 18.24 18.86
N LEU A 532 -21.20 17.75 17.72
CA LEU A 532 -20.41 16.51 17.57
C LEU A 532 -18.96 16.78 17.14
N GLU A 533 -18.49 18.02 17.22
CA GLU A 533 -17.14 18.42 16.79
C GLU A 533 -16.03 17.81 17.66
N VAL A 534 -16.33 17.47 18.92
CA VAL A 534 -15.34 17.02 19.92
C VAL A 534 -15.83 15.74 20.58
N GLY A 535 -14.99 14.70 20.59
CA GLY A 535 -15.31 13.41 21.22
C GLY A 535 -16.21 12.46 20.42
N TYR A 536 -16.51 12.75 19.15
CA TYR A 536 -17.33 11.90 18.27
C TYR A 536 -16.62 11.56 16.97
N VAL A 537 -16.95 10.41 16.38
CA VAL A 537 -16.35 9.91 15.13
C VAL A 537 -17.39 9.37 14.15
N PRO A 538 -17.19 9.54 12.83
CA PRO A 538 -18.08 9.00 11.81
C PRO A 538 -17.69 7.56 11.41
N ILE A 539 -18.51 6.56 11.72
CA ILE A 539 -18.25 5.15 11.39
C ILE A 539 -19.08 4.72 10.18
N VAL A 540 -18.41 4.20 9.16
CA VAL A 540 -19.04 3.65 7.95
C VAL A 540 -19.61 2.27 8.24
N VAL A 541 -20.91 2.09 7.96
CA VAL A 541 -21.65 0.84 8.23
C VAL A 541 -22.18 0.15 6.97
N LYS A 542 -22.08 0.82 5.82
CA LYS A 542 -22.44 0.25 4.53
C LYS A 542 -21.67 0.94 3.41
N GLN A 543 -21.29 0.20 2.38
CA GLN A 543 -20.76 0.72 1.13
C GLN A 543 -21.34 -0.08 -0.05
N GLU A 544 -22.01 0.61 -0.96
CA GLU A 544 -22.73 0.01 -2.09
C GLU A 544 -22.48 0.77 -3.39
N LEU A 545 -22.71 0.11 -4.53
CA LEU A 545 -22.56 0.77 -5.83
C LEU A 545 -23.61 1.88 -6.00
N ALA A 546 -23.18 3.02 -6.53
CA ALA A 546 -24.02 4.21 -6.72
C ALA A 546 -24.07 4.70 -8.17
N CYS A 547 -23.32 4.07 -9.08
CA CYS A 547 -23.26 4.43 -10.49
C CYS A 547 -23.09 3.18 -11.37
N ASP A 548 -23.43 3.28 -12.66
CA ASP A 548 -23.11 2.23 -13.63
C ASP A 548 -21.62 2.25 -13.95
N LEU A 549 -20.92 1.15 -13.66
CA LEU A 549 -19.51 1.01 -14.04
C LEU A 549 -19.39 0.61 -15.52
N PRO A 550 -18.42 1.18 -16.26
CA PRO A 550 -18.14 0.72 -17.61
C PRO A 550 -17.65 -0.72 -17.57
N LYS A 551 -17.94 -1.49 -18.63
CA LYS A 551 -17.49 -2.90 -18.74
C LYS A 551 -15.97 -3.00 -18.56
N GLN A 552 -15.23 -2.13 -19.24
CA GLN A 552 -13.79 -2.00 -19.17
C GLN A 552 -13.41 -0.62 -18.64
N ILE A 553 -12.40 -0.57 -17.78
CA ILE A 553 -11.75 0.68 -17.36
C ILE A 553 -10.35 0.65 -17.95
N ASP A 554 -10.13 1.52 -18.93
CA ASP A 554 -8.79 1.81 -19.43
C ASP A 554 -8.23 2.99 -18.63
N LEU A 555 -6.96 2.89 -18.27
CA LEU A 555 -6.21 3.85 -17.47
C LEU A 555 -5.16 4.46 -18.39
N PRO A 556 -5.60 5.27 -19.38
CA PRO A 556 -4.71 5.77 -20.39
C PRO A 556 -3.60 6.56 -19.71
N TRP A 557 -2.42 6.47 -20.31
CA TRP A 557 -1.26 7.27 -19.98
C TRP A 557 -1.69 8.71 -19.71
N PRO A 558 -1.16 9.36 -18.67
CA PRO A 558 -1.27 10.80 -18.56
C PRO A 558 -0.53 11.37 -19.77
N VAL A 559 -1.28 11.65 -20.84
CA VAL A 559 -0.81 12.50 -21.91
C VAL A 559 -0.55 13.81 -21.21
N GLU A 560 0.69 14.29 -21.19
CA GLU A 560 0.96 15.66 -20.82
C GLU A 560 -0.04 16.53 -21.60
N ASP A 561 -1.04 17.08 -20.91
CA ASP A 561 -1.57 18.37 -21.32
C ASP A 561 -0.31 19.21 -21.39
N LYS A 562 0.15 19.51 -22.61
CA LYS A 562 1.36 20.30 -22.85
C LYS A 562 1.25 21.52 -21.96
N VAL A 563 1.89 21.47 -20.79
CA VAL A 563 1.98 22.61 -19.91
C VAL A 563 2.76 23.59 -20.75
N ASN A 564 2.06 24.63 -21.18
CA ASN A 564 2.64 25.71 -21.94
C ASN A 564 3.72 26.31 -21.04
N THR A 565 4.95 25.85 -21.21
CA THR A 565 6.17 26.40 -20.63
C THR A 565 6.48 27.72 -21.32
N SER A 566 5.49 28.61 -21.37
CA SER A 566 5.75 30.03 -21.51
C SER A 566 6.48 30.44 -20.25
N PRO A 567 7.75 30.89 -20.34
CA PRO A 567 8.50 31.30 -19.16
C PRO A 567 7.71 32.41 -18.47
N THR A 568 7.34 32.15 -17.22
CA THR A 568 6.80 33.14 -16.30
C THR A 568 7.68 34.39 -16.40
N LYS A 569 7.03 35.51 -16.72
CA LYS A 569 7.67 36.83 -16.83
C LYS A 569 8.61 37.03 -15.64
N LYS A 570 9.86 37.39 -15.96
CA LYS A 570 10.87 37.84 -15.01
C LYS A 570 10.25 38.79 -13.98
N PRO A 571 10.69 38.76 -12.71
CA PRO A 571 10.27 39.73 -11.72
C PRO A 571 10.53 41.15 -12.25
N ILE A 572 9.53 42.00 -12.13
CA ILE A 572 9.65 43.43 -12.41
C ILE A 572 10.73 43.96 -11.46
N VAL A 573 11.88 44.32 -12.02
CA VAL A 573 12.90 45.12 -11.35
C VAL A 573 12.24 46.46 -11.08
N SER A 574 11.98 46.78 -9.81
CA SER A 574 11.56 48.11 -9.41
C SER A 574 12.64 49.11 -9.81
N GLU A 575 12.25 50.10 -10.61
CA GLU A 575 13.07 51.26 -10.90
C GLU A 575 13.46 52.00 -9.60
N PRO A 576 14.66 52.60 -9.54
CA PRO A 576 15.11 53.33 -8.36
C PRO A 576 14.38 54.69 -8.24
N LEU A 577 13.95 55.00 -7.02
CA LEU A 577 13.43 56.32 -6.64
C LEU A 577 14.48 57.43 -6.90
N PRO A 578 14.03 58.65 -7.24
CA PRO A 578 14.92 59.71 -7.70
C PRO A 578 15.75 60.34 -6.56
N GLN A 579 17.03 60.57 -6.87
CA GLN A 579 17.96 61.34 -6.05
C GLN A 579 17.39 62.72 -5.70
N LYS A 580 17.37 63.05 -4.41
CA LYS A 580 17.49 64.43 -3.91
C LYS A 580 18.76 64.57 -3.10
N SER A 581 19.54 65.55 -3.54
CA SER A 581 20.77 66.07 -2.97
C SER A 581 20.59 66.63 -1.56
N ASN A 582 21.54 66.37 -0.65
CA ASN A 582 22.41 67.40 -0.08
C ASN A 582 23.21 66.87 1.12
N GLY A 583 24.53 67.03 1.03
CA GLY A 583 25.36 67.57 2.10
C GLY A 583 25.80 66.65 3.25
N GLY A 584 27.13 66.48 3.38
CA GLY A 584 27.77 66.60 4.69
C GLY A 584 28.55 65.40 5.23
N ALA A 585 29.85 65.43 4.96
CA ALA A 585 30.94 65.17 5.91
C ALA A 585 31.23 63.75 6.47
N MET A 586 32.45 63.31 6.14
CA MET A 586 33.49 62.76 7.03
C MET A 586 33.36 61.33 7.62
N SER A 587 34.26 60.47 7.13
CA SER A 587 35.35 59.79 7.88
C SER A 587 35.47 58.28 7.54
N ILE A 588 36.47 57.87 6.74
CA ILE A 588 37.75 57.24 7.20
C ILE A 588 37.51 55.75 7.59
N TRP A 589 37.97 54.65 6.93
CA TRP A 589 39.23 54.27 6.27
C TRP A 589 39.03 53.16 5.18
N LEU A 590 39.91 53.18 4.17
CA LEU A 590 40.21 52.17 3.12
C LEU A 590 40.55 50.77 3.72
N LEU A 591 40.21 49.61 3.13
CA LEU A 591 40.68 49.01 1.85
C LEU A 591 42.18 48.68 1.82
N LEU A 592 42.48 47.43 1.42
CA LEU A 592 43.75 46.80 0.96
C LEU A 592 44.05 45.53 1.78
N LEU A 593 44.49 44.40 1.23
CA LEU A 593 44.68 43.96 -0.15
C LEU A 593 44.93 42.43 -0.09
N VAL A 594 44.34 41.72 -1.04
CA VAL A 594 44.79 40.50 -1.71
C VAL A 594 46.32 40.31 -1.69
N LEU A 595 46.83 39.15 -1.24
CA LEU A 595 47.97 38.34 -1.76
C LEU A 595 48.61 37.45 -0.69
N SER A 596 49.18 36.31 -1.13
CA SER A 596 50.10 35.38 -0.42
C SER A 596 49.38 34.20 0.27
N ILE A 597 49.58 32.91 -0.01
CA ILE A 597 50.69 32.14 -0.57
C ILE A 597 50.17 30.79 -1.12
N LYS A 598 50.70 30.37 -2.27
CA LYS A 598 50.71 28.99 -2.78
C LYS A 598 52.13 28.41 -2.57
N LYS A 599 52.20 27.11 -2.25
CA LYS A 599 53.31 26.14 -2.41
C LYS A 599 54.54 26.20 -1.48
N VAL A 600 54.75 25.11 -0.74
CA VAL A 600 55.97 24.26 -0.63
C VAL A 600 55.49 22.84 -0.25
N HIS A 601 55.54 21.81 -1.12
CA HIS A 601 56.50 20.67 -1.17
C HIS A 601 56.77 19.95 0.17
N MET A 602 57.09 18.65 0.30
CA MET A 602 57.00 17.37 -0.46
C MET A 602 57.63 16.32 0.51
N MET A 603 57.39 15.00 0.30
CA MET A 603 58.02 13.83 0.98
C MET A 603 57.53 13.53 2.42
N ALA A 604 57.40 12.30 2.91
CA ALA A 604 57.92 10.99 2.48
C ALA A 604 56.97 9.83 2.87
N ALA A 605 57.13 8.72 2.16
CA ALA A 605 56.51 7.41 2.37
C ALA A 605 57.13 6.62 3.53
N THR A 606 56.36 5.69 4.13
CA THR A 606 56.65 4.24 4.36
C THR A 606 55.54 3.61 5.23
N LYS A 607 54.76 2.66 4.70
CA LYS A 607 54.71 1.22 5.07
C LYS A 607 54.85 0.89 6.56
N VAL A 608 53.90 0.10 7.11
CA VAL A 608 54.12 -1.30 7.58
C VAL A 608 52.78 -1.98 7.94
N ASP A 609 52.71 -3.23 7.51
CA ASP A 609 51.73 -4.30 7.72
C ASP A 609 51.62 -4.84 9.16
N LYS A 610 50.52 -5.61 9.39
CA LYS A 610 50.29 -6.67 10.41
C LYS A 610 50.00 -6.22 11.85
N THR A 611 48.74 -6.41 12.27
CA THR A 611 48.27 -7.63 12.97
C THR A 611 46.76 -7.72 12.88
#